data_AF-A0A8T9G8V0-F1
#
_entry.id   AF-A0A8T9G8V0-F1
#
_cell.length_a   1.000
_cell.length_b   1.000
_cell.length_c   1.000
_cell.angle_alpha   90.00
_cell.angle_beta   90.00
_cell.angle_gamma   90.00
#
_symmetry.space_group_name_H-M   'P 1'
#
loop_
_entity.id
_entity.type
_entity.pdbx_description
1 polymer ?
#
loop_
_entity_poly.entity_id
_entity_poly.type
_entity_poly.pdbx_seq_one_letter_code
_entity_poly.pdbx_strand_id
1 'polypeptide(L)'
;MQKLNKRLALIGLIAILAGCNSTDALIPRVDVGGNFNSPPVTQGDLDRMSADTGPVTGTSAETAFASPGIGGGSTGADTAGTLQGQADALARNQGGGSVSATEAELSRTAAQRSLAAETSEGAEELAALPPAKATGGETIRFLPIIGAPVQAVTPLSKRLGAEARSSGLTIRSASDNSASHILKGYFSAMNDAGKTTVIYVWDVLDGSGARLHRIQGQESVDGTATDPWAAVPAQTMEGIAQKTIRQYLDWRSSAPG
;
A
#
# COMPACT_ATOMS: atom_id res chain seq x y z
N MET A 1 26.49 59.34 -8.98
CA MET A 1 25.01 59.36 -9.03
C MET A 1 24.45 58.04 -9.61
N GLN A 2 24.69 56.90 -8.95
CA GLN A 2 24.18 55.61 -9.44
C GLN A 2 23.81 54.61 -8.33
N LYS A 3 24.03 54.97 -7.06
CA LYS A 3 23.71 54.12 -5.90
C LYS A 3 22.52 54.62 -5.08
N LEU A 4 21.83 55.67 -5.54
CA LEU A 4 20.66 56.24 -4.84
C LEU A 4 19.32 55.93 -5.53
N ASN A 5 19.32 55.44 -6.78
CA ASN A 5 18.09 55.17 -7.54
C ASN A 5 17.56 53.74 -7.42
N LYS A 6 18.18 52.88 -6.61
CA LYS A 6 17.77 51.46 -6.46
C LYS A 6 17.09 51.15 -5.13
N ARG A 7 16.94 52.15 -4.24
CA ARG A 7 16.19 52.03 -2.98
C ARG A 7 14.85 52.77 -2.97
N LEU A 8 14.48 53.40 -4.09
CA LEU A 8 13.20 54.11 -4.26
C LEU A 8 12.19 53.35 -5.14
N ALA A 9 12.36 52.03 -5.30
CA ALA A 9 11.36 51.13 -5.91
C ALA A 9 10.71 50.23 -4.86
N LEU A 10 10.66 50.69 -3.59
CA LEU A 10 10.12 49.94 -2.44
C LEU A 10 8.83 50.55 -1.86
N ILE A 11 8.30 51.65 -2.40
CA ILE A 11 7.09 52.28 -1.84
C ILE A 11 6.20 52.74 -2.99
N GLY A 12 5.35 51.85 -3.50
CA GLY A 12 4.44 52.23 -4.59
C GLY A 12 3.72 51.09 -5.29
N LEU A 13 3.21 50.09 -4.56
CA LEU A 13 2.14 49.23 -5.09
C LEU A 13 1.38 48.50 -3.96
N ILE A 14 0.87 49.27 -3.00
CA ILE A 14 -0.15 48.80 -2.04
C ILE A 14 -1.32 49.76 -2.12
N ALA A 15 -2.30 49.42 -2.95
CA ALA A 15 -3.73 49.68 -2.76
C ALA A 15 -4.46 49.27 -4.05
N ILE A 16 -5.70 48.80 -3.90
CA ILE A 16 -6.66 48.40 -4.94
C ILE A 16 -6.62 46.91 -5.32
N LEU A 17 -7.04 46.06 -4.38
CA LEU A 17 -7.78 44.82 -4.66
C LEU A 17 -8.92 44.70 -3.62
N ALA A 18 -9.83 45.67 -3.63
CA ALA A 18 -11.18 45.48 -3.12
C ALA A 18 -12.06 45.16 -4.34
N GLY A 19 -12.09 43.88 -4.72
CA GLY A 19 -12.91 43.34 -5.79
C GLY A 19 -13.65 42.10 -5.29
N CYS A 20 -14.96 42.29 -5.07
CA CYS A 20 -16.05 41.32 -4.85
C CYS A 20 -15.69 39.83 -4.62
N ASN A 21 -15.78 39.39 -3.37
CA ASN A 21 -16.08 38.00 -3.05
C ASN A 21 -17.62 37.83 -3.07
N SER A 22 -18.18 37.54 -4.24
CA SER A 22 -19.57 37.08 -4.36
C SER A 22 -19.62 35.60 -4.02
N THR A 23 -19.80 35.31 -2.73
CA THR A 23 -20.49 34.11 -2.26
C THR A 23 -21.97 34.28 -2.57
N ASP A 24 -22.47 33.65 -3.64
CA ASP A 24 -23.82 33.07 -3.68
C ASP A 24 -24.04 32.29 -4.98
N ALA A 25 -24.79 31.20 -4.90
CA ALA A 25 -25.41 30.47 -6.00
C ALA A 25 -24.51 29.76 -7.03
N LEU A 26 -24.08 28.53 -6.69
CA LEU A 26 -23.98 27.39 -7.62
C LEU A 26 -23.99 26.08 -6.81
N ILE A 27 -25.03 25.91 -5.98
CA ILE A 27 -25.48 24.57 -5.62
C ILE A 27 -26.22 24.07 -6.87
N PRO A 28 -25.70 23.13 -7.66
CA PRO A 28 -26.55 22.47 -8.63
C PRO A 28 -27.69 21.83 -7.83
N ARG A 29 -28.94 22.22 -8.13
CA ARG A 29 -30.07 21.38 -7.75
C ARG A 29 -29.81 20.05 -8.43
N VAL A 30 -29.42 19.05 -7.65
CA VAL A 30 -29.46 17.68 -8.11
C VAL A 30 -30.93 17.38 -8.38
N ASP A 31 -31.27 17.39 -9.66
CA ASP A 31 -32.41 16.65 -10.17
C ASP A 31 -32.08 15.18 -9.90
N VAL A 32 -32.58 14.65 -8.78
CA VAL A 32 -32.62 13.21 -8.55
C VAL A 32 -33.72 12.66 -9.45
N GLY A 33 -33.42 12.61 -10.74
CA GLY A 33 -34.15 11.82 -11.71
C GLY A 33 -34.06 10.36 -11.30
N GLY A 34 -35.12 9.88 -10.66
CA GLY A 34 -35.23 8.49 -10.25
C GLY A 34 -36.45 8.30 -9.38
N ASN A 35 -37.57 7.90 -10.00
CA ASN A 35 -38.74 7.40 -9.31
C ASN A 35 -38.41 6.05 -8.64
N PHE A 36 -37.62 6.07 -7.56
CA PHE A 36 -37.34 4.91 -6.73
C PHE A 36 -38.54 4.68 -5.81
N ASN A 37 -39.58 4.06 -6.36
CA ASN A 37 -40.67 3.52 -5.55
C ASN A 37 -40.25 2.15 -5.02
N SER A 38 -39.35 2.12 -4.04
CA SER A 38 -39.11 0.91 -3.27
C SER A 38 -40.23 0.77 -2.24
N PRO A 39 -40.93 -0.36 -2.16
CA PRO A 39 -41.92 -0.56 -1.11
C PRO A 39 -41.24 -0.47 0.27
N PRO A 40 -41.92 0.07 1.29
CA PRO A 40 -41.36 0.10 2.64
C PRO A 40 -41.04 -1.32 3.10
N VAL A 41 -39.91 -1.48 3.77
CA VAL A 41 -39.52 -2.75 4.39
C VAL A 41 -40.63 -3.16 5.37
N THR A 42 -41.20 -4.35 5.17
CA THR A 42 -42.27 -4.87 6.03
C THR A 42 -41.67 -5.73 7.15
N GLN A 43 -42.41 -5.91 8.23
CA GLN A 43 -41.97 -6.75 9.36
C GLN A 43 -41.61 -8.18 8.92
N GLY A 44 -42.34 -8.73 7.93
CA GLY A 44 -42.04 -10.05 7.38
C GLY A 44 -40.73 -10.14 6.60
N ASP A 45 -40.20 -9.01 6.11
CA ASP A 45 -38.87 -8.95 5.48
C ASP A 45 -37.77 -9.03 6.54
N LEU A 46 -37.96 -8.34 7.68
CA LEU A 46 -37.08 -8.42 8.84
C LEU A 46 -37.06 -9.82 9.47
N ASP A 47 -38.23 -10.46 9.58
CA ASP A 47 -38.34 -11.83 10.11
C ASP A 47 -37.66 -12.86 9.19
N ARG A 48 -37.71 -12.67 7.86
CA ARG A 48 -36.99 -13.52 6.90
C ARG A 48 -35.48 -13.37 7.02
N MET A 49 -34.97 -12.15 7.14
CA MET A 49 -33.53 -11.92 7.33
C MET A 49 -33.05 -12.43 8.69
N SER A 50 -33.90 -12.41 9.72
CA SER A 50 -33.56 -12.96 11.04
C SER A 50 -33.58 -14.49 11.08
N ALA A 51 -34.45 -15.11 10.28
CA ALA A 51 -34.51 -16.56 10.11
C ALA A 51 -33.36 -17.10 9.24
N ASP A 52 -32.74 -16.26 8.39
CA ASP A 52 -31.56 -16.58 7.59
C ASP A 52 -30.26 -16.42 8.40
N THR A 53 -30.15 -17.16 9.50
CA THR A 53 -28.90 -17.32 10.27
C THR A 53 -28.45 -18.79 10.34
N GLY A 54 -28.87 -19.60 9.36
CA GLY A 54 -28.34 -20.95 9.15
C GLY A 54 -26.98 -20.94 8.44
N PRO A 55 -26.09 -21.90 8.72
CA PRO A 55 -24.85 -22.03 7.96
C PRO A 55 -25.18 -22.27 6.48
N VAL A 56 -24.60 -21.45 5.62
CA VAL A 56 -24.71 -21.54 4.16
C VAL A 56 -24.24 -22.93 3.69
N THR A 57 -25.19 -23.84 3.54
CA THR A 57 -24.97 -25.06 2.75
C THR A 57 -25.19 -24.62 1.31
N GLY A 58 -24.08 -24.44 0.58
CA GLY A 58 -24.12 -24.08 -0.84
C GLY A 58 -24.80 -25.16 -1.65
N THR A 59 -26.11 -25.04 -1.85
CA THR A 59 -26.82 -25.77 -2.89
C THR A 59 -26.30 -25.26 -4.23
N SER A 60 -25.46 -26.08 -4.84
CA SER A 60 -24.95 -25.85 -6.19
C SER A 60 -26.13 -25.92 -7.16
N ALA A 61 -26.28 -24.87 -7.97
CA ALA A 61 -27.18 -24.89 -9.11
C ALA A 61 -26.77 -26.05 -10.03
N GLU A 62 -27.66 -27.03 -10.10
CA GLU A 62 -27.59 -28.20 -10.96
C GLU A 62 -27.61 -27.70 -12.41
N THR A 63 -26.43 -27.65 -13.05
CA THR A 63 -26.31 -27.53 -14.51
C THR A 63 -25.71 -28.82 -15.02
N ALA A 64 -26.46 -29.46 -15.89
CA ALA A 64 -26.23 -30.78 -16.45
C ALA A 64 -24.84 -30.96 -17.09
N PHE A 65 -24.15 -32.04 -16.71
CA PHE A 65 -23.38 -32.86 -17.66
C PHE A 65 -23.22 -34.27 -17.11
N ALA A 66 -23.78 -35.25 -17.81
CA ALA A 66 -23.69 -36.67 -17.50
C ALA A 66 -22.47 -37.31 -18.21
N SER A 67 -21.70 -38.13 -17.47
CA SER A 67 -21.19 -39.45 -17.91
C SER A 67 -20.20 -40.07 -16.89
N PRO A 68 -19.98 -41.41 -16.91
CA PRO A 68 -19.99 -42.22 -15.69
C PRO A 68 -18.66 -42.87 -15.27
N GLY A 69 -18.64 -43.35 -14.03
CA GLY A 69 -17.92 -44.57 -13.63
C GLY A 69 -16.59 -44.34 -12.91
N ILE A 70 -16.53 -44.74 -11.63
CA ILE A 70 -15.81 -45.94 -11.16
C ILE A 70 -16.14 -46.11 -9.68
N GLY A 71 -16.54 -47.32 -9.32
CA GLY A 71 -16.86 -47.72 -7.96
C GLY A 71 -15.64 -47.69 -7.05
N GLY A 72 -15.88 -47.29 -5.81
CA GLY A 72 -14.91 -47.36 -4.73
C GLY A 72 -15.64 -47.07 -3.44
N GLY A 73 -16.21 -48.10 -2.83
CA GLY A 73 -16.75 -48.00 -1.48
C GLY A 73 -15.64 -47.69 -0.49
N SER A 74 -15.82 -46.64 0.29
CA SER A 74 -15.21 -46.55 1.61
C SER A 74 -16.27 -46.05 2.58
N THR A 75 -16.72 -46.95 3.44
CA THR A 75 -17.38 -46.61 4.69
C THR A 75 -16.39 -45.77 5.49
N GLY A 76 -16.49 -44.45 5.40
CA GLY A 76 -15.59 -43.52 6.07
C GLY A 76 -16.42 -42.35 6.57
N ALA A 77 -16.58 -42.27 7.88
CA ALA A 77 -17.24 -41.14 8.53
C ALA A 77 -16.64 -39.83 8.01
N ASP A 78 -17.53 -38.91 7.63
CA ASP A 78 -17.23 -37.64 6.98
C ASP A 78 -16.34 -36.78 7.88
N THR A 79 -15.02 -36.91 7.73
CA THR A 79 -14.00 -36.17 8.51
C THR A 79 -13.41 -35.01 7.73
N ALA A 80 -13.99 -34.67 6.57
CA ALA A 80 -13.49 -33.63 5.66
C ALA A 80 -13.45 -32.21 6.28
N GLY A 81 -14.07 -31.98 7.44
CA GLY A 81 -14.03 -30.71 8.18
C GLY A 81 -13.33 -30.76 9.55
N THR A 82 -12.81 -31.90 9.99
CA THR A 82 -12.18 -32.04 11.31
C THR A 82 -10.66 -31.88 11.24
N LEU A 83 -10.04 -31.43 12.33
CA LEU A 83 -8.58 -31.36 12.50
C LEU A 83 -7.89 -32.69 12.15
N GLN A 84 -8.54 -33.82 12.47
CA GLN A 84 -8.04 -35.16 12.14
C GLN A 84 -8.05 -35.44 10.63
N GLY A 85 -9.08 -35.00 9.90
CA GLY A 85 -9.14 -35.13 8.43
C GLY A 85 -8.13 -34.24 7.72
N GLN A 86 -7.85 -33.04 8.27
CA GLN A 86 -6.79 -32.17 7.76
C GLN A 86 -5.39 -32.77 7.96
N ALA A 87 -5.15 -33.42 9.10
CA ALA A 87 -3.88 -34.10 9.38
C ALA A 87 -3.62 -35.29 8.43
N ASP A 88 -4.65 -36.08 8.13
CA ASP A 88 -4.55 -37.24 7.23
C ASP A 88 -4.32 -36.83 5.76
N ALA A 89 -4.95 -35.73 5.32
CA ALA A 89 -4.72 -35.15 3.99
C ALA A 89 -3.29 -34.61 3.82
N LEU A 90 -2.72 -34.00 4.88
CA LEU A 90 -1.34 -33.50 4.86
C LEU A 90 -0.32 -34.63 4.85
N ALA A 91 -0.62 -35.76 5.49
CA ALA A 91 0.22 -36.97 5.43
C ALA A 91 0.23 -37.58 4.03
N ARG A 92 -0.92 -37.59 3.32
CA ARG A 92 -1.03 -38.09 1.94
C ARG A 92 -0.29 -37.21 0.92
N ASN A 93 -0.19 -35.91 1.13
CA ASN A 93 0.51 -34.99 0.21
C ASN A 93 2.06 -35.14 0.28
N GLN A 94 2.60 -35.61 1.41
CA GLN A 94 4.03 -35.79 1.61
C GLN A 94 4.59 -37.08 0.98
N GLY A 95 3.76 -37.90 0.32
CA GLY A 95 4.14 -39.19 -0.26
C GLY A 95 4.76 -39.15 -1.66
N GLY A 96 5.11 -37.99 -2.22
CA GLY A 96 5.60 -37.88 -3.59
C GLY A 96 6.73 -36.88 -3.77
N GLY A 97 7.97 -37.31 -3.60
CA GLY A 97 9.15 -36.49 -3.93
C GLY A 97 10.44 -37.02 -3.33
N SER A 98 11.01 -38.05 -3.96
CA SER A 98 12.36 -38.54 -3.68
C SER A 98 13.40 -37.46 -3.98
N VAL A 99 13.94 -36.82 -2.95
CA VAL A 99 15.23 -36.12 -2.99
C VAL A 99 16.18 -36.80 -2.02
N SER A 100 17.14 -37.50 -2.62
CA SER A 100 18.40 -38.07 -2.14
C SER A 100 18.66 -38.15 -0.63
N ALA A 101 18.77 -39.39 -0.14
CA ALA A 101 19.25 -39.78 1.19
C ALA A 101 20.70 -39.36 1.50
N THR A 102 21.38 -38.65 0.61
CA THR A 102 22.78 -38.23 0.77
C THR A 102 22.92 -36.86 1.49
N GLU A 103 21.92 -35.99 1.46
CA GLU A 103 22.00 -34.65 2.10
C GLU A 103 21.65 -34.64 3.60
N ALA A 104 20.88 -35.64 4.06
CA ALA A 104 20.55 -35.80 5.48
C ALA A 104 21.77 -36.24 6.32
N GLU A 105 22.74 -36.93 5.72
CA GLU A 105 23.91 -37.48 6.43
C GLU A 105 25.04 -36.45 6.60
N LEU A 106 25.23 -35.56 5.61
CA LEU A 106 26.14 -34.41 5.75
C LEU A 106 25.65 -33.39 6.79
N SER A 107 24.33 -33.20 6.90
CA SER A 107 23.74 -32.29 7.89
C SER A 107 23.89 -32.81 9.34
N ARG A 108 23.85 -34.13 9.55
CA ARG A 108 24.09 -34.74 10.88
C ARG A 108 25.56 -34.68 11.29
N THR A 109 26.48 -34.80 10.35
CA THR A 109 27.92 -34.70 10.62
C THR A 109 28.33 -33.25 10.97
N ALA A 110 27.69 -32.25 10.35
CA ALA A 110 27.89 -30.84 10.72
C ALA A 110 27.33 -30.53 12.12
N ALA A 111 26.14 -31.04 12.45
CA ALA A 111 25.51 -30.83 13.76
C ALA A 111 26.27 -31.47 14.94
N GLN A 112 26.93 -32.61 14.72
CA GLN A 112 27.75 -33.25 15.76
C GLN A 112 29.09 -32.56 16.00
N ARG A 113 29.63 -31.81 15.02
CA ARG A 113 30.86 -31.03 15.22
C ARG A 113 30.63 -29.76 16.04
N SER A 114 29.42 -29.21 16.02
CA SER A 114 29.02 -28.06 16.83
C SER A 114 28.80 -28.38 18.32
N LEU A 115 28.48 -29.63 18.68
CA LEU A 115 28.29 -30.02 20.10
C LEU A 115 29.58 -30.36 20.85
N ALA A 116 30.72 -30.50 20.17
CA ALA A 116 32.01 -30.83 20.79
C ALA A 116 32.90 -29.61 21.07
N ALA A 117 32.42 -28.38 20.81
CA ALA A 117 33.18 -27.14 21.06
C ALA A 117 32.72 -26.40 22.33
N GLU A 118 31.67 -26.87 23.02
CA GLU A 118 31.18 -26.32 24.29
C GLU A 118 31.88 -26.99 25.48
N THR A 119 33.21 -26.99 25.51
CA THR A 119 34.00 -27.14 26.75
C THR A 119 35.36 -26.48 26.53
N SER A 120 35.38 -25.16 26.61
CA SER A 120 36.58 -24.44 27.03
C SER A 120 36.11 -23.20 27.76
N GLU A 121 36.09 -23.30 29.08
CA GLU A 121 36.13 -22.15 29.98
C GLU A 121 37.32 -21.26 29.59
N GLY A 122 37.05 -19.96 29.50
CA GLY A 122 38.02 -18.92 29.20
C GLY A 122 37.36 -17.58 29.49
N ALA A 123 37.63 -17.05 30.67
CA ALA A 123 37.08 -15.83 31.22
C ALA A 123 37.47 -14.57 30.44
N GLU A 124 36.60 -13.55 30.55
CA GLU A 124 36.85 -12.11 30.42
C GLU A 124 37.35 -11.56 29.07
N GLU A 125 36.43 -10.93 28.34
CA GLU A 125 36.54 -9.50 27.99
C GLU A 125 35.16 -9.04 27.51
N LEU A 126 34.52 -8.17 28.30
CA LEU A 126 33.32 -7.44 27.92
C LEU A 126 33.68 -6.43 26.82
N ALA A 127 33.86 -6.92 25.59
CA ALA A 127 33.73 -6.08 24.41
C ALA A 127 32.24 -5.80 24.21
N ALA A 128 31.74 -4.81 24.93
CA ALA A 128 30.48 -4.17 24.63
C ALA A 128 30.55 -3.72 23.17
N LEU A 129 29.92 -4.49 22.28
CA LEU A 129 29.44 -3.95 21.02
C LEU A 129 28.67 -2.70 21.43
N PRO A 130 29.01 -1.50 20.92
CA PRO A 130 28.14 -0.36 21.11
C PRO A 130 26.75 -0.85 20.71
N PRO A 131 25.67 -0.50 21.45
CA PRO A 131 24.34 -0.85 20.97
C PRO A 131 24.32 -0.37 19.53
N ALA A 132 24.14 -1.30 18.58
CA ALA A 132 23.75 -0.91 17.24
C ALA A 132 22.61 0.04 17.54
N LYS A 133 22.81 1.34 17.25
CA LYS A 133 21.78 2.33 17.52
C LYS A 133 20.55 1.66 16.96
N ALA A 134 19.56 1.39 17.81
CA ALA A 134 18.22 1.35 17.34
C ALA A 134 18.04 2.78 16.80
N THR A 135 18.44 2.98 15.55
CA THR A 135 17.90 4.03 14.71
C THR A 135 16.44 3.67 14.78
N GLY A 136 15.70 4.26 15.73
CA GLY A 136 14.28 4.03 15.88
C GLY A 136 13.73 4.17 14.49
N GLY A 137 13.26 3.06 13.92
CA GLY A 137 12.98 2.97 12.49
C GLY A 137 12.02 4.09 12.17
N GLU A 138 12.50 5.07 11.40
CA GLU A 138 11.80 6.33 11.30
C GLU A 138 10.38 6.08 10.80
N THR A 139 9.42 6.72 11.48
CA THR A 139 8.02 6.49 11.20
C THR A 139 7.54 7.46 10.14
N ILE A 140 6.97 6.91 9.08
CA ILE A 140 6.35 7.69 8.01
C ILE A 140 4.87 7.37 7.92
N ARG A 141 4.07 8.32 7.46
CA ARG A 141 2.68 8.06 7.05
C ARG A 141 2.41 8.67 5.68
N PHE A 142 1.65 7.96 4.85
CA PHE A 142 1.17 8.48 3.58
C PHE A 142 -0.27 8.93 3.75
N LEU A 143 -0.55 10.16 3.34
CA LEU A 143 -1.92 10.66 3.22
C LEU A 143 -2.55 10.20 1.89
N PRO A 144 -3.90 10.21 1.80
CA PRO A 144 -4.58 9.97 0.54
C PRO A 144 -4.04 10.85 -0.58
N ILE A 145 -3.85 10.26 -1.76
CA ILE A 145 -3.35 10.94 -2.94
C ILE A 145 -4.46 11.82 -3.54
N ILE A 146 -4.10 13.04 -3.91
CA ILE A 146 -5.01 14.02 -4.51
C ILE A 146 -4.73 14.11 -6.01
N GLY A 147 -5.79 14.10 -6.82
CA GLY A 147 -5.73 14.36 -8.28
C GLY A 147 -5.44 13.14 -9.17
N ALA A 148 -5.25 11.96 -8.58
CA ALA A 148 -5.13 10.70 -9.32
C ALA A 148 -6.30 9.73 -8.99
N PRO A 149 -6.82 8.98 -9.98
CA PRO A 149 -7.86 8.00 -9.75
C PRO A 149 -7.32 6.75 -9.02
N VAL A 150 -8.21 6.00 -8.37
CA VAL A 150 -7.87 4.79 -7.60
C VAL A 150 -7.08 3.77 -8.43
N GLN A 151 -7.38 3.65 -9.72
CA GLN A 151 -6.70 2.74 -10.64
C GLN A 151 -5.20 3.06 -10.76
N ALA A 152 -4.83 4.34 -10.76
CA ALA A 152 -3.43 4.79 -10.79
C ALA A 152 -2.79 4.80 -9.39
N VAL A 153 -3.58 5.11 -8.35
CA VAL A 153 -3.10 5.19 -6.96
C VAL A 153 -2.80 3.81 -6.35
N THR A 154 -3.55 2.77 -6.74
CA THR A 154 -3.38 1.40 -6.23
C THR A 154 -1.95 0.86 -6.45
N PRO A 155 -1.41 0.80 -7.68
CA PRO A 155 -0.04 0.32 -7.90
C PRO A 155 1.00 1.22 -7.23
N LEU A 156 0.81 2.54 -7.25
CA LEU A 156 1.69 3.50 -6.58
C LEU A 156 1.78 3.23 -5.08
N SER A 157 0.64 3.07 -4.40
CA SER A 157 0.56 2.88 -2.96
C SER A 157 1.19 1.55 -2.54
N LYS A 158 0.96 0.48 -3.32
CA LYS A 158 1.58 -0.82 -3.09
C LYS A 158 3.10 -0.72 -3.17
N ARG A 159 3.63 -0.05 -4.19
CA ARG A 159 5.09 0.13 -4.34
C ARG A 159 5.70 1.06 -3.31
N LEU A 160 5.05 2.17 -2.95
CA LEU A 160 5.50 3.03 -1.86
C LEU A 160 5.62 2.24 -0.56
N GLY A 161 4.61 1.43 -0.26
CA GLY A 161 4.59 0.59 0.93
C GLY A 161 5.69 -0.47 0.94
N ALA A 162 5.97 -1.10 -0.20
CA ALA A 162 7.04 -2.08 -0.31
C ALA A 162 8.42 -1.43 -0.17
N GLU A 163 8.66 -0.35 -0.92
CA GLU A 163 9.94 0.35 -0.99
C GLU A 163 10.32 1.03 0.34
N ALA A 164 9.35 1.62 1.03
CA ALA A 164 9.57 2.21 2.35
C ALA A 164 9.98 1.15 3.38
N ARG A 165 9.29 0.00 3.42
CA ARG A 165 9.61 -1.09 4.35
C ARG A 165 10.96 -1.73 4.02
N SER A 166 11.27 -1.96 2.75
CA SER A 166 12.60 -2.48 2.34
C SER A 166 13.73 -1.49 2.68
N SER A 167 13.42 -0.21 2.79
CA SER A 167 14.35 0.85 3.21
C SER A 167 14.41 1.06 4.72
N GLY A 168 13.77 0.20 5.53
CA GLY A 168 13.79 0.27 7.00
C GLY A 168 12.87 1.33 7.61
N LEU A 169 11.93 1.89 6.83
CA LEU A 169 10.95 2.85 7.33
C LEU A 169 9.73 2.12 7.93
N THR A 170 9.24 2.61 9.06
CA THR A 170 8.03 2.08 9.69
C THR A 170 6.82 2.87 9.20
N ILE A 171 5.89 2.22 8.50
CA ILE A 171 4.69 2.88 7.98
C ILE A 171 3.60 2.88 9.06
N ARG A 172 3.15 4.08 9.43
CA ARG A 172 1.99 4.29 10.31
C ARG A 172 0.71 4.40 9.48
N SER A 173 -0.43 4.17 10.13
CA SER A 173 -1.73 4.33 9.46
C SER A 173 -1.95 5.80 9.09
N ALA A 174 -2.77 6.04 8.05
CA ALA A 174 -3.10 7.40 7.62
C ALA A 174 -3.87 8.20 8.69
N SER A 175 -4.44 7.54 9.71
CA SER A 175 -5.13 8.20 10.83
C SER A 175 -4.25 8.41 12.07
N ASP A 176 -3.05 7.82 12.08
CA ASP A 176 -2.11 7.92 13.19
C ASP A 176 -1.19 9.15 13.01
N ASN A 177 -1.28 10.09 13.94
CA ASN A 177 -0.53 11.35 13.90
C ASN A 177 0.83 11.28 14.62
N SER A 178 1.26 10.10 15.06
CA SER A 178 2.56 9.90 15.74
C SER A 178 3.73 9.60 14.78
N ALA A 179 3.52 9.67 13.47
CA ALA A 179 4.59 9.53 12.49
C ALA A 179 5.54 10.74 12.55
N SER A 180 6.85 10.50 12.50
CA SER A 180 7.88 11.55 12.41
C SER A 180 7.67 12.41 11.17
N HIS A 181 7.39 11.78 10.03
CA HIS A 181 7.12 12.47 8.78
C HIS A 181 5.81 12.04 8.15
N ILE A 182 5.16 13.02 7.52
CA ILE A 182 3.89 12.88 6.83
C ILE A 182 4.15 13.19 5.37
N LEU A 183 3.73 12.31 4.46
CA LEU A 183 3.87 12.52 3.02
C LEU A 183 2.49 12.75 2.41
N LYS A 184 2.30 13.90 1.76
CA LYS A 184 1.07 14.28 1.08
C LYS A 184 1.32 14.43 -0.41
N GLY A 185 0.67 13.57 -1.21
CA GLY A 185 0.88 13.49 -2.66
C GLY A 185 -0.19 14.20 -3.48
N TYR A 186 0.25 14.96 -4.48
CA TYR A 186 -0.55 15.67 -5.47
C TYR A 186 -0.12 15.25 -6.86
N PHE A 187 -1.08 14.83 -7.68
CA PHE A 187 -0.82 14.26 -8.99
C PHE A 187 -1.73 14.88 -10.04
N SER A 188 -1.22 14.98 -11.25
CA SER A 188 -1.98 15.38 -12.44
C SER A 188 -1.45 14.60 -13.64
N ALA A 189 -2.32 14.27 -14.58
CA ALA A 189 -1.95 13.69 -15.86
C ALA A 189 -2.49 14.58 -16.99
N MET A 190 -1.70 14.76 -18.04
CA MET A 190 -2.06 15.56 -19.21
C MET A 190 -1.47 14.96 -20.48
N ASN A 191 -2.16 15.15 -21.59
CA ASN A 191 -1.65 14.79 -22.91
C ASN A 191 -0.87 15.96 -23.49
N ASP A 192 0.34 15.71 -23.96
CA ASP A 192 1.21 16.67 -24.62
C ASP A 192 2.01 15.99 -25.73
N ALA A 193 2.04 16.59 -26.93
CA ALA A 193 2.86 16.13 -28.05
C ALA A 193 2.81 14.60 -28.35
N GLY A 194 1.64 13.98 -28.26
CA GLY A 194 1.47 12.54 -28.52
C GLY A 194 1.93 11.63 -27.37
N LYS A 195 2.22 12.20 -26.21
CA LYS A 195 2.59 11.53 -24.97
C LYS A 195 1.61 11.90 -23.87
N THR A 196 1.50 11.06 -22.86
CA THR A 196 0.83 11.40 -21.61
C THR A 196 1.89 11.64 -20.53
N THR A 197 1.84 12.81 -19.90
CA THR A 197 2.75 13.19 -18.82
C THR A 197 2.02 13.23 -17.49
N VAL A 198 2.55 12.49 -16.52
CA VAL A 198 2.14 12.53 -15.11
C VAL A 198 3.08 13.47 -14.37
N ILE A 199 2.53 14.53 -13.79
CA ILE A 199 3.24 15.45 -12.91
C ILE A 199 2.88 15.10 -11.47
N TYR A 200 3.88 15.01 -10.60
CA TYR A 200 3.67 14.68 -9.19
C TYR A 200 4.46 15.61 -8.27
N VAL A 201 3.83 15.93 -7.14
CA VAL A 201 4.42 16.73 -6.05
C VAL A 201 4.08 16.05 -4.74
N TRP A 202 5.07 15.88 -3.88
CA TRP A 202 4.95 15.39 -2.54
C TRP A 202 5.43 16.45 -1.57
N ASP A 203 4.57 16.85 -0.65
CA ASP A 203 4.99 17.62 0.51
C ASP A 203 5.37 16.66 1.64
N VAL A 204 6.57 16.82 2.18
CA VAL A 204 7.02 16.15 3.40
C VAL A 204 6.79 17.10 4.56
N LEU A 205 5.95 16.71 5.50
CA LEU A 205 5.54 17.50 6.64
C LEU A 205 6.02 16.86 7.95
N ASP A 206 6.23 17.68 8.97
CA ASP A 206 6.44 17.22 10.34
C ASP A 206 5.12 16.84 11.03
N GLY A 207 5.19 16.37 12.27
CA GLY A 207 4.01 16.04 13.08
C GLY A 207 3.07 17.22 13.38
N SER A 208 3.54 18.47 13.25
CA SER A 208 2.72 19.69 13.38
C SER A 208 2.01 20.07 12.08
N GLY A 209 2.36 19.43 10.96
CA GLY A 209 1.87 19.76 9.63
C GLY A 209 2.66 20.88 8.93
N ALA A 210 3.79 21.33 9.50
CA ALA A 210 4.68 22.26 8.82
C ALA A 210 5.45 21.52 7.72
N ARG A 211 5.55 22.13 6.54
CA ARG A 211 6.28 21.52 5.42
C ARG A 211 7.79 21.65 5.63
N LEU A 212 8.45 20.52 5.73
CA LEU A 212 9.91 20.41 5.84
C LEU A 212 10.57 20.38 4.46
N HIS A 213 9.96 19.65 3.51
CA HIS A 213 10.55 19.43 2.20
C HIS A 213 9.50 19.21 1.12
N ARG A 214 9.92 19.32 -0.14
CA ARG A 214 9.10 19.06 -1.31
C ARG A 214 9.86 18.22 -2.33
N ILE A 215 9.28 17.08 -2.67
CA ILE A 215 9.74 16.20 -3.74
C ILE A 215 8.82 16.42 -4.93
N GLN A 216 9.36 16.56 -6.13
CA GLN A 216 8.55 16.78 -7.32
C GLN A 216 9.20 16.17 -8.55
N GLY A 217 8.40 15.83 -9.54
CA GLY A 217 8.90 15.29 -10.80
C GLY A 217 7.79 15.06 -11.80
N GLN A 218 8.19 14.49 -12.93
CA GLN A 218 7.28 14.14 -14.01
C GLN A 218 7.73 12.83 -14.67
N GLU A 219 6.77 12.02 -15.11
CA GLU A 219 7.01 10.86 -15.98
C GLU A 219 6.17 11.00 -17.23
N SER A 220 6.75 10.68 -18.38
CA SER A 220 6.03 10.66 -19.65
C SER A 220 5.96 9.24 -20.18
N VAL A 221 4.82 8.90 -20.78
CA VAL A 221 4.60 7.66 -21.52
C VAL A 221 4.17 7.96 -22.94
N ASP A 222 4.55 7.09 -23.86
CA ASP A 222 4.13 7.21 -25.25
C ASP A 222 2.64 6.89 -25.41
N GLY A 223 1.98 7.64 -26.28
CA GLY A 223 0.54 7.54 -26.51
C GLY A 223 -0.27 8.49 -25.66
N THR A 224 -1.55 8.63 -26.02
CA THR A 224 -2.52 9.51 -25.37
C THR A 224 -3.88 8.84 -25.35
N ALA A 225 -4.73 9.20 -24.39
CA ALA A 225 -6.13 8.79 -24.33
C ALA A 225 -7.03 9.99 -23.99
N THR A 226 -8.34 9.88 -24.26
CA THR A 226 -9.30 10.95 -23.93
C THR A 226 -9.24 11.34 -22.45
N ASP A 227 -9.21 10.34 -21.56
CA ASP A 227 -8.78 10.53 -20.18
C ASP A 227 -7.27 10.24 -20.12
N PRO A 228 -6.41 11.24 -19.76
CA PRO A 228 -4.97 11.02 -19.70
C PRO A 228 -4.61 9.90 -18.73
N TRP A 229 -5.37 9.68 -17.65
CA TRP A 229 -5.07 8.60 -16.70
C TRP A 229 -5.22 7.20 -17.30
N ALA A 230 -6.04 7.03 -18.35
CA ALA A 230 -6.20 5.76 -19.03
C ALA A 230 -4.96 5.35 -19.86
N ALA A 231 -4.12 6.31 -20.25
CA ALA A 231 -2.87 6.05 -20.96
C ALA A 231 -1.69 5.74 -20.01
N VAL A 232 -1.84 5.96 -18.71
CA VAL A 232 -0.78 5.76 -17.73
C VAL A 232 -0.73 4.30 -17.28
N PRO A 233 0.31 3.52 -17.62
CA PRO A 233 0.43 2.14 -17.17
C PRO A 233 0.81 2.08 -15.69
N ALA A 234 0.45 0.98 -15.03
CA ALA A 234 0.80 0.74 -13.62
C ALA A 234 2.30 0.90 -13.36
N GLN A 235 3.15 0.40 -14.27
CA GLN A 235 4.61 0.49 -14.16
C GLN A 235 5.13 1.93 -14.03
N THR A 236 4.49 2.92 -14.66
CA THR A 236 4.87 4.34 -14.50
C THR A 236 4.61 4.80 -13.08
N MET A 237 3.44 4.47 -12.53
CA MET A 237 3.07 4.80 -11.15
C MET A 237 3.95 4.09 -10.11
N GLU A 238 4.33 2.85 -10.39
CA GLU A 238 5.31 2.08 -9.62
C GLU A 238 6.72 2.70 -9.66
N GLY A 239 7.13 3.22 -10.81
CA GLY A 239 8.39 3.94 -10.98
C GLY A 239 8.42 5.26 -10.21
N ILE A 240 7.32 6.02 -10.23
CA ILE A 240 7.17 7.24 -9.43
C ILE A 240 7.33 6.92 -7.94
N ALA A 241 6.67 5.87 -7.46
CA ALA A 241 6.78 5.44 -6.06
C ALA A 241 8.25 5.18 -5.64
N GLN A 242 9.00 4.44 -6.46
CA GLN A 242 10.42 4.17 -6.22
C GLN A 242 11.25 5.45 -6.20
N LYS A 243 11.03 6.35 -7.17
CA LYS A 243 11.71 7.66 -7.24
C LYS A 243 11.37 8.54 -6.03
N THR A 244 10.14 8.49 -5.52
CA THR A 244 9.73 9.26 -4.34
C THR A 244 10.45 8.78 -3.08
N ILE A 245 10.51 7.48 -2.81
CA ILE A 245 11.20 6.96 -1.61
C ILE A 245 12.71 7.25 -1.68
N ARG A 246 13.33 7.09 -2.85
CA ARG A 246 14.74 7.42 -3.02
C ARG A 246 15.02 8.89 -2.68
N GLN A 247 14.28 9.82 -3.30
CA GLN A 247 14.43 11.26 -3.03
C GLN A 247 14.15 11.62 -1.57
N TYR A 248 13.19 10.95 -0.94
CA TYR A 248 12.92 11.11 0.48
C TYR A 248 14.13 10.71 1.34
N LEU A 249 14.73 9.55 1.07
CA LEU A 249 15.90 9.06 1.81
C LEU A 249 17.13 9.93 1.55
N ASP A 250 17.32 10.39 0.32
CA ASP A 250 18.40 11.32 -0.04
C ASP A 250 18.28 12.62 0.76
N TRP A 251 17.09 13.24 0.76
CA TRP A 251 16.81 14.43 1.57
C TRP A 251 17.08 14.17 3.06
N ARG A 252 16.57 13.06 3.60
CA ARG A 252 16.78 12.69 5.00
C ARG A 252 18.24 12.55 5.39
N SER A 253 19.06 11.97 4.52
CA SER A 253 20.49 11.82 4.78
C SER A 253 21.22 13.17 4.85
N SER A 254 20.67 14.20 4.21
CA SER A 254 21.21 15.56 4.18
C SER A 254 20.61 16.50 5.24
N ALA A 255 19.46 16.15 5.81
CA ALA A 255 18.76 16.98 6.77
C ALA A 255 19.35 16.80 8.19
N PRO A 256 19.65 17.87 8.93
CA PRO A 256 19.95 17.75 10.36
C PRO A 256 18.69 17.26 11.08
N GLY A 257 18.86 16.21 11.90
CA GLY A 257 17.79 15.61 12.70
C GLY A 257 17.35 16.45 13.88
#